data_AF-A0A949VQX9-F1
#
_entry.id   AF-A0A949VQX9-F1
#
_cell.length_a   1.000
_cell.length_b   1.000
_cell.length_c   1.000
_cell.angle_alpha   90.00
_cell.angle_beta   90.00
_cell.angle_gamma   90.00
#
_symmetry.space_group_name_H-M   'P 1'
#
loop_
_entity.id
_entity.type
_entity.pdbx_description
1 polymer ?
#
loop_
_entity_poly.entity_id
_entity_poly.type
_entity_poly.pdbx_seq_one_letter_code
_entity_poly.pdbx_strand_id
1 'polypeptide(L)'
;MFRSLTSLYGYALTAAGAEIGTVHNFFFDDLRWNIRYLVVETGSWLRSRKVLIDPVALGRPDFAHRSLPVSLTPDQVRNSPDVDTEKPVSRRFQIALHQHFGWPRYWIPEPVLGMTPVPAGPTPVIPINDEGDPHLRCAREITGYSVRASTGPAGVVTDFILDDRKWVIRRLVIALDDRLSRGREVLVRPSAVESISWKSELVVLDLSRDRLARCFQYDPAFPVNRVREIRRYDFHGRPAGQTPFARPRLPQTSKRKEG
;
A
#
# COMPACT_ATOMS: atom_id res chain seq x y z
N MET A 1 -0.54 -9.21 10.07
CA MET A 1 0.90 -9.37 9.79
C MET A 1 1.34 -8.17 8.99
N PHE A 2 2.65 -7.96 8.86
CA PHE A 2 3.16 -6.90 7.99
C PHE A 2 3.45 -7.45 6.60
N ARG A 3 3.08 -6.69 5.57
CA ARG A 3 3.21 -7.05 4.17
C ARG A 3 3.85 -5.92 3.38
N SER A 4 4.73 -6.28 2.44
CA SER A 4 5.13 -5.39 1.37
C SER A 4 3.88 -5.06 0.54
N LEU A 5 3.57 -3.78 0.36
CA LEU A 5 2.43 -3.35 -0.43
C LEU A 5 2.65 -3.71 -1.91
N THR A 6 3.89 -3.60 -2.39
CA THR A 6 4.30 -4.05 -3.72
C THR A 6 4.05 -5.55 -3.95
N SER A 7 4.20 -6.38 -2.91
CA SER A 7 3.94 -7.82 -3.02
C SER A 7 2.47 -8.18 -3.26
N LEU A 8 1.55 -7.30 -2.88
CA LEU A 8 0.11 -7.50 -3.03
C LEU A 8 -0.39 -7.12 -4.43
N TYR A 9 0.41 -6.41 -5.24
CA TYR A 9 0.04 -6.15 -6.63
C TYR A 9 -0.13 -7.47 -7.40
N GLY A 10 -1.18 -7.51 -8.23
CA GLY A 10 -1.59 -8.68 -9.00
C GLY A 10 -2.26 -9.78 -8.18
N TYR A 11 -2.51 -9.59 -6.88
CA TYR A 11 -3.34 -10.54 -6.13
C TYR A 11 -4.76 -10.56 -6.70
N ALA A 12 -5.34 -11.76 -6.80
CA ALA A 12 -6.72 -11.92 -7.27
C ALA A 12 -7.69 -11.42 -6.20
N LEU A 13 -8.66 -10.59 -6.59
CA LEU A 13 -9.83 -10.33 -5.77
C LEU A 13 -10.90 -11.38 -6.10
N THR A 14 -11.40 -12.06 -5.08
CA THR A 14 -12.39 -13.14 -5.26
C THR A 14 -13.70 -12.84 -4.58
N ALA A 15 -14.79 -12.89 -5.35
CA ALA A 15 -16.16 -12.72 -4.89
C ALA A 15 -16.91 -14.04 -5.04
N ALA A 16 -17.44 -14.60 -3.94
CA ALA A 16 -18.11 -15.90 -3.94
C ALA A 16 -17.32 -17.02 -4.64
N GLY A 17 -15.98 -17.01 -4.52
CA GLY A 17 -15.09 -17.99 -5.13
C GLY A 17 -14.72 -17.73 -6.60
N ALA A 18 -15.31 -16.73 -7.26
CA ALA A 18 -14.93 -16.31 -8.60
C ALA A 18 -13.96 -15.13 -8.54
N GLU A 19 -12.92 -15.13 -9.38
CA GLU A 19 -12.07 -13.97 -9.57
C GLU A 19 -12.84 -12.85 -10.28
N ILE A 20 -12.80 -11.65 -9.71
CA ILE A 20 -13.45 -10.45 -10.25
C ILE A 20 -12.44 -9.39 -10.70
N GLY A 21 -11.16 -9.64 -10.52
CA GLY A 21 -10.09 -8.75 -10.95
C GLY A 21 -8.82 -8.94 -10.14
N THR A 22 -7.81 -8.12 -10.42
CA THR A 22 -6.54 -8.15 -9.72
C THR A 22 -6.20 -6.80 -9.11
N VAL A 23 -5.46 -6.82 -7.99
CA VAL A 23 -5.00 -5.60 -7.33
C VAL A 23 -4.02 -4.86 -8.24
N HIS A 24 -4.45 -3.73 -8.77
CA HIS A 24 -3.62 -2.85 -9.59
C HIS A 24 -2.84 -1.87 -8.71
N ASN A 25 -3.49 -1.25 -7.72
CA ASN A 25 -2.89 -0.20 -6.91
C ASN A 25 -3.60 -0.05 -5.54
N PHE A 26 -3.08 0.84 -4.68
CA PHE A 26 -3.72 1.23 -3.43
C PHE A 26 -3.75 2.75 -3.31
N PHE A 27 -4.90 3.27 -2.88
CA PHE A 27 -5.03 4.63 -2.38
C PHE A 27 -4.96 4.64 -0.85
N PHE A 28 -4.15 5.53 -0.29
CA PHE A 28 -4.05 5.74 1.15
C PHE A 28 -4.24 7.21 1.53
N ASP A 29 -4.72 7.45 2.74
CA ASP A 29 -4.82 8.79 3.33
C ASP A 29 -3.48 9.17 3.96
N ASP A 30 -2.84 10.27 3.54
CA ASP A 30 -1.50 10.65 4.00
C ASP A 30 -1.44 11.26 5.41
N LEU A 31 -2.60 11.55 6.00
CA LEU A 31 -2.71 12.01 7.38
C LEU A 31 -2.68 10.84 8.37
N ARG A 32 -3.47 9.79 8.11
CA ARG A 32 -3.64 8.63 9.01
C ARG A 32 -2.95 7.37 8.50
N TRP A 33 -2.45 7.38 7.27
CA TRP A 33 -1.75 6.28 6.62
C TRP A 33 -2.59 5.00 6.47
N ASN A 34 -3.92 5.15 6.48
CA ASN A 34 -4.86 4.06 6.23
C ASN A 34 -5.00 3.86 4.73
N ILE A 35 -4.97 2.61 4.27
CA ILE A 35 -5.47 2.27 2.94
C ILE A 35 -6.96 2.60 2.93
N ARG A 36 -7.39 3.41 1.97
CA ARG A 36 -8.79 3.78 1.77
C ARG A 36 -9.41 2.96 0.66
N TYR A 37 -8.66 2.72 -0.41
CA TYR A 37 -9.16 1.93 -1.53
C TYR A 37 -8.07 1.04 -2.10
N LEU A 38 -8.46 -0.17 -2.50
CA LEU A 38 -7.76 -0.98 -3.48
C LEU A 38 -8.25 -0.55 -4.85
N VAL A 39 -7.33 -0.29 -5.77
CA VAL A 39 -7.65 -0.16 -7.19
C VAL A 39 -7.58 -1.56 -7.79
N VAL A 40 -8.70 -2.03 -8.32
CA VAL A 40 -8.84 -3.39 -8.84
C VAL A 40 -9.13 -3.32 -10.33
N GLU A 41 -8.31 -3.97 -11.13
CA GLU A 41 -8.53 -4.08 -12.57
C GLU A 41 -9.35 -5.34 -12.85
N THR A 42 -10.55 -5.17 -13.39
CA THR A 42 -11.54 -6.25 -13.49
C THR A 42 -11.31 -7.23 -14.64
N GLY A 43 -10.24 -7.11 -15.42
CA GLY A 43 -9.97 -8.00 -16.56
C GLY A 43 -11.10 -8.02 -17.60
N SER A 44 -11.13 -9.04 -18.46
CA SER A 44 -11.95 -9.05 -19.68
C SER A 44 -13.47 -9.01 -19.43
N TRP A 45 -13.97 -9.59 -18.33
CA TRP A 45 -15.41 -9.65 -18.03
C TRP A 45 -16.06 -8.29 -17.79
N LEU A 46 -15.22 -7.28 -17.52
CA LEU A 46 -15.61 -5.87 -17.43
C LEU A 46 -14.56 -4.97 -18.10
N ARG A 47 -14.03 -5.42 -19.24
CA ARG A 47 -13.17 -4.65 -20.17
C ARG A 47 -11.98 -3.94 -19.50
N SER A 48 -11.33 -4.59 -18.55
CA SER A 48 -10.21 -4.06 -17.75
C SER A 48 -10.53 -2.73 -17.05
N ARG A 49 -11.80 -2.48 -16.73
CA ARG A 49 -12.20 -1.31 -15.94
C ARG A 49 -11.52 -1.35 -14.57
N LYS A 50 -11.05 -0.20 -14.11
CA LYS A 50 -10.54 -0.05 -12.74
C LYS A 50 -11.70 0.31 -11.81
N VAL A 51 -11.77 -0.35 -10.66
CA VAL A 51 -12.77 -0.08 -9.62
C VAL A 51 -12.09 0.15 -8.27
N LEU A 52 -12.70 0.99 -7.42
CA LEU A 52 -12.22 1.22 -6.06
C LEU A 52 -12.97 0.33 -5.07
N ILE A 53 -12.22 -0.47 -4.30
CA ILE A 53 -12.74 -1.35 -3.26
C ILE A 53 -12.24 -0.89 -1.90
N ASP A 54 -13.13 -0.53 -0.97
CA ASP A 54 -12.77 -0.20 0.40
C ASP A 54 -12.28 -1.47 1.13
N PRO A 55 -11.16 -1.43 1.88
CA PRO A 55 -10.68 -2.55 2.67
C PRO A 55 -11.71 -3.17 3.63
N VAL A 56 -12.76 -2.44 4.03
CA VAL A 56 -13.86 -2.97 4.84
C VAL A 56 -14.59 -4.13 4.16
N ALA A 57 -14.58 -4.18 2.82
CA ALA A 57 -15.20 -5.24 2.04
C ALA A 57 -14.33 -6.50 1.95
N LEU A 58 -13.08 -6.47 2.43
CA LEU A 58 -12.16 -7.60 2.33
C LEU A 58 -12.42 -8.61 3.45
N GLY A 59 -12.49 -9.88 3.05
CA GLY A 59 -12.39 -11.01 3.96
C GLY A 59 -10.95 -11.25 4.40
N ARG A 60 -10.71 -12.41 5.00
CA ARG A 60 -9.36 -12.81 5.42
C ARG A 60 -8.48 -13.09 4.19
N PRO A 61 -7.36 -12.38 3.99
CA PRO A 61 -6.45 -12.63 2.88
C PRO A 61 -5.90 -14.06 2.88
N ASP A 62 -5.86 -14.67 1.69
CA ASP A 62 -5.17 -15.93 1.43
C ASP A 62 -3.85 -15.64 0.70
N PHE A 63 -2.79 -15.45 1.49
CA PHE A 63 -1.47 -15.13 0.96
C PHE A 63 -0.79 -16.31 0.24
N ALA A 64 -1.16 -17.55 0.59
CA ALA A 64 -0.57 -18.73 -0.05
C ALA A 64 -1.05 -18.84 -1.50
N HIS A 65 -2.34 -18.55 -1.72
CA HIS A 65 -2.96 -18.56 -3.04
C HIS A 65 -2.99 -17.19 -3.72
N ARG A 66 -2.35 -16.17 -3.12
CA ARG A 66 -2.31 -14.78 -3.60
C ARG A 66 -3.72 -14.23 -3.92
N SER A 67 -4.66 -14.48 -3.01
CA SER A 67 -6.07 -14.10 -3.16
C SER A 67 -6.55 -13.24 -2.00
N LEU A 68 -7.39 -12.26 -2.32
CA LEU A 68 -8.10 -11.39 -1.38
C LEU A 68 -9.61 -11.61 -1.56
N PRO A 69 -10.24 -12.44 -0.72
CA PRO A 69 -11.69 -12.60 -0.74
C PRO A 69 -12.40 -11.27 -0.42
N VAL A 70 -13.55 -11.01 -1.05
CA VAL A 70 -14.41 -9.87 -0.75
C VAL A 70 -15.85 -10.29 -0.48
N SER A 71 -16.57 -9.51 0.32
CA SER A 71 -17.99 -9.68 0.61
C SER A 71 -18.90 -9.01 -0.44
N LEU A 72 -18.40 -8.74 -1.64
CA LEU A 72 -19.13 -8.11 -2.74
C LEU A 72 -19.57 -9.15 -3.76
N THR A 73 -20.60 -8.83 -4.54
CA THR A 73 -21.00 -9.62 -5.72
C THR A 73 -20.38 -9.05 -7.00
N PRO A 74 -20.19 -9.88 -8.05
CA PRO A 74 -19.77 -9.38 -9.37
C PRO A 74 -20.69 -8.29 -9.92
N ASP A 75 -21.99 -8.32 -9.63
CA ASP A 75 -22.95 -7.31 -10.08
C ASP A 75 -22.80 -5.98 -9.35
N GLN A 76 -22.50 -5.99 -8.05
CA GLN A 76 -22.18 -4.76 -7.33
C GLN A 76 -20.92 -4.10 -7.91
N VAL A 77 -19.92 -4.91 -8.28
CA VAL A 77 -18.70 -4.43 -8.93
C VAL A 77 -18.99 -3.93 -10.34
N ARG A 78 -19.82 -4.62 -11.13
CA ARG A 78 -20.23 -4.18 -12.48
C ARG A 78 -20.91 -2.81 -12.46
N ASN A 79 -21.78 -2.61 -11.49
CA ASN A 79 -22.59 -1.39 -11.38
C ASN A 79 -21.89 -0.27 -10.59
N SER A 80 -20.63 -0.47 -10.17
CA SER A 80 -19.89 0.57 -9.45
C SER A 80 -19.67 1.81 -10.33
N PRO A 81 -19.59 3.01 -9.73
CA PRO A 81 -19.16 4.23 -10.44
C PRO A 81 -17.82 4.02 -11.15
N ASP A 82 -17.68 4.58 -12.36
CA ASP A 82 -16.42 4.57 -13.11
C ASP A 82 -15.46 5.64 -12.59
N VAL A 83 -14.18 5.30 -12.52
CA VAL A 83 -13.15 6.13 -11.89
C VAL A 83 -11.92 6.21 -12.76
N ASP A 84 -11.54 7.44 -13.10
CA ASP A 84 -10.24 7.71 -13.67
C ASP A 84 -9.20 7.71 -12.54
N THR A 85 -8.54 6.58 -12.34
CA THR A 85 -7.55 6.40 -11.26
C THR A 85 -6.26 7.16 -11.48
N GLU A 86 -6.06 7.73 -12.67
CA GLU A 86 -4.93 8.61 -12.98
C GLU A 86 -5.21 10.06 -12.51
N LYS A 87 -6.45 10.35 -12.07
CA LYS A 87 -6.85 11.63 -11.48
C LYS A 87 -7.08 11.49 -9.98
N PRO A 88 -6.91 12.58 -9.20
CA PRO A 88 -7.32 12.62 -7.81
C PRO A 88 -8.80 12.22 -7.63
N VAL A 89 -9.07 11.32 -6.68
CA VAL A 89 -10.43 10.84 -6.42
C VAL A 89 -11.23 11.91 -5.67
N SER A 90 -12.23 12.50 -6.32
CA SER A 90 -13.03 13.60 -5.73
C SER A 90 -13.85 13.15 -4.53
N ARG A 91 -14.14 14.10 -3.61
CA ARG A 91 -15.00 13.81 -2.45
C ARG A 91 -16.40 13.40 -2.91
N ARG A 92 -16.94 14.02 -3.96
CA ARG A 92 -18.25 13.67 -4.53
C ARG A 92 -18.28 12.23 -5.04
N PHE A 93 -17.23 11.80 -5.72
CA PHE A 93 -17.09 10.41 -6.15
C PHE A 93 -17.05 9.44 -4.97
N GLN A 94 -16.25 9.72 -3.94
CA GLN A 94 -16.20 8.89 -2.73
C GLN A 94 -17.58 8.77 -2.07
N ILE A 95 -18.36 9.86 -2.00
CA ILE A 95 -19.74 9.81 -1.45
C ILE A 95 -20.61 8.85 -2.25
N ALA A 96 -20.61 8.94 -3.59
CA ALA A 96 -21.40 8.08 -4.47
C ALA A 96 -20.98 6.61 -4.35
N LEU A 97 -19.67 6.35 -4.27
CA LEU A 97 -19.10 5.01 -4.09
C LEU A 97 -19.56 4.38 -2.76
N HIS A 98 -19.45 5.11 -1.66
CA HIS A 98 -19.87 4.63 -0.34
C HIS A 98 -21.38 4.42 -0.27
N GLN A 99 -22.19 5.25 -0.94
CA GLN A 99 -23.64 5.03 -1.07
C GLN A 99 -23.96 3.76 -1.88
N HIS A 100 -23.27 3.55 -3.00
CA HIS A 100 -23.47 2.40 -3.87
C HIS A 100 -23.20 1.07 -3.16
N PHE A 101 -22.08 0.98 -2.42
CA PHE A 101 -21.71 -0.24 -1.70
C PHE A 101 -22.23 -0.32 -0.26
N GLY A 102 -22.86 0.74 0.24
CA GLY A 102 -23.34 0.82 1.63
C GLY A 102 -22.22 0.89 2.68
N TRP A 103 -21.03 1.40 2.32
CA TRP A 103 -19.89 1.49 3.23
C TRP A 103 -19.96 2.71 4.14
N PRO A 104 -19.50 2.60 5.41
CA PRO A 104 -19.40 3.74 6.29
C PRO A 104 -18.42 4.78 5.71
N ARG A 105 -18.74 6.06 5.86
CA ARG A 105 -17.90 7.16 5.37
C ARG A 105 -16.78 7.42 6.37
N TYR A 106 -15.56 7.01 6.05
CA TYR A 106 -14.43 7.06 6.99
C TYR A 106 -14.03 8.47 7.48
N TRP A 107 -14.45 9.52 6.77
CA TRP A 107 -14.18 10.91 7.10
C TRP A 107 -15.25 11.55 8.00
N ILE A 108 -16.33 10.82 8.29
CA ILE A 108 -17.32 11.20 9.29
C ILE A 108 -16.97 10.42 10.57
N PRO A 109 -16.77 11.09 11.71
CA PRO A 109 -16.65 10.40 12.99
C PRO A 109 -17.89 9.52 13.20
N GLU A 110 -17.69 8.23 13.52
CA GLU A 110 -18.85 7.39 13.85
C GLU A 110 -19.59 7.97 15.06
N PRO A 111 -20.92 8.12 14.99
CA PRO A 111 -21.68 8.49 16.17
C PRO A 111 -21.56 7.36 17.20
N VAL A 112 -21.06 7.69 18.39
CA VAL A 112 -20.92 6.73 19.49
C VAL A 112 -22.32 6.32 19.95
N LEU A 113 -22.69 5.07 19.70
CA LEU A 113 -23.99 4.53 20.09
C LEU A 113 -24.18 4.62 21.62
N GLY A 114 -25.21 5.33 22.07
CA GLY A 114 -25.54 5.48 23.49
C GLY A 114 -24.98 6.74 24.17
N MET A 115 -24.24 7.61 23.47
CA MET A 115 -23.94 8.95 23.98
C MET A 115 -25.02 9.94 23.54
N THR A 116 -25.53 10.74 24.46
CA THR A 116 -26.31 11.94 24.12
C THR A 116 -25.53 12.75 23.09
N PRO A 117 -26.14 13.22 21.99
CA PRO A 117 -25.45 14.09 21.06
C PRO A 117 -24.90 15.28 21.85
N VAL A 118 -23.57 15.34 21.97
CA VAL A 118 -22.89 16.54 22.44
C VAL A 118 -23.39 17.67 21.54
N PRO A 119 -23.84 18.83 22.07
CA PRO A 119 -24.23 19.94 21.21
C PRO A 119 -23.11 20.15 20.21
N ALA A 120 -23.44 20.00 18.93
CA ALA A 120 -22.47 19.91 17.86
C ALA A 120 -21.63 21.19 17.89
N GLY A 121 -20.43 21.10 18.48
CA GLY A 121 -19.33 21.90 17.98
C GLY A 121 -19.27 21.69 16.46
N PRO A 122 -18.92 22.71 15.67
CA PRO A 122 -19.07 22.66 14.23
C PRO A 122 -18.48 21.34 13.71
N THR A 123 -19.35 20.43 13.24
CA THR A 123 -18.91 19.27 12.49
C THR A 123 -18.04 19.81 11.38
N PRO A 124 -16.78 19.35 11.22
CA PRO A 124 -15.94 19.87 10.16
C PRO A 124 -16.71 19.70 8.86
N VAL A 125 -17.13 20.83 8.29
CA VAL A 125 -17.77 20.87 6.99
C VAL A 125 -16.66 20.52 6.02
N ILE A 126 -16.52 19.25 5.71
CA ILE A 126 -15.55 18.83 4.70
C ILE A 126 -16.11 19.30 3.37
N PRO A 127 -15.42 20.21 2.65
CA PRO A 127 -15.92 20.71 1.38
C PRO A 127 -16.19 19.54 0.44
N ILE A 128 -17.38 19.49 -0.12
CA ILE A 128 -17.65 18.66 -1.29
C ILE A 128 -16.97 19.39 -2.45
N ASN A 129 -15.72 19.06 -2.72
CA ASN A 129 -15.02 19.51 -3.91
C ASN A 129 -15.10 18.44 -5.02
N ASP A 130 -15.09 18.90 -6.27
CA ASP A 130 -14.94 18.03 -7.42
C ASP A 130 -13.46 17.87 -7.82
N GLU A 131 -12.54 18.66 -7.23
CA GLU A 131 -11.11 18.71 -7.59
C GLU A 131 -10.24 17.55 -7.08
N GLY A 132 -10.81 16.62 -6.29
CA GLY A 132 -10.02 15.53 -5.69
C GLY A 132 -9.85 15.69 -4.19
N ASP A 133 -9.77 14.58 -3.47
CA ASP A 133 -9.32 14.60 -2.08
C ASP A 133 -7.80 14.82 -2.04
N PRO A 134 -7.33 15.98 -1.53
CA PRO A 134 -5.93 16.33 -1.53
C PRO A 134 -5.13 15.56 -0.49
N HIS A 135 -5.70 14.61 0.24
CA HIS A 135 -5.00 13.71 1.17
C HIS A 135 -4.98 12.26 0.70
N LEU A 136 -5.75 11.92 -0.34
CA LEU A 136 -5.69 10.60 -0.93
C LEU A 136 -4.47 10.49 -1.84
N ARG A 137 -3.68 9.44 -1.67
CA ARG A 137 -2.40 9.23 -2.34
C ARG A 137 -2.35 7.88 -3.03
N CYS A 138 -1.86 7.88 -4.26
CA CYS A 138 -1.56 6.70 -5.03
C CYS A 138 -0.22 6.09 -4.54
N ALA A 139 -0.24 4.85 -4.06
CA ALA A 139 0.96 4.20 -3.54
C ALA A 139 2.02 3.98 -4.64
N ARG A 140 1.61 3.53 -5.83
CA ARG A 140 2.53 3.36 -6.97
C ARG A 140 3.17 4.65 -7.45
N GLU A 141 2.46 5.77 -7.37
CA GLU A 141 3.00 7.06 -7.78
C GLU A 141 4.12 7.50 -6.83
N ILE A 142 3.91 7.35 -5.52
CA ILE A 142 4.91 7.73 -4.52
C ILE A 142 6.12 6.77 -4.53
N THR A 143 5.92 5.50 -4.90
CA THR A 143 7.05 4.60 -5.18
C THR A 143 7.86 5.17 -6.36
N GLY A 144 9.11 5.56 -6.08
CA GLY A 144 9.99 6.25 -7.02
C GLY A 144 10.25 7.71 -6.66
N TYR A 145 9.44 8.31 -5.79
CA TYR A 145 9.67 9.68 -5.33
C TYR A 145 11.03 9.81 -4.65
N SER A 146 11.68 10.94 -4.89
CA SER A 146 12.90 11.32 -4.18
C SER A 146 12.60 11.57 -2.72
N VAL A 147 13.56 11.28 -1.86
CA VAL A 147 13.48 11.52 -0.42
C VAL A 147 14.51 12.58 -0.04
N ARG A 148 14.05 13.63 0.63
CA ARG A 148 14.91 14.66 1.23
C ARG A 148 14.82 14.57 2.75
N ALA A 149 15.96 14.33 3.38
CA ALA A 149 16.17 14.49 4.81
C ALA A 149 16.34 15.98 5.17
N SER A 150 16.26 16.31 6.46
CA SER A 150 16.51 17.67 6.96
C SER A 150 17.92 18.19 6.61
N THR A 151 18.87 17.28 6.38
CA THR A 151 20.26 17.59 6.00
C THR A 151 20.56 17.38 4.50
N GLY A 152 19.54 17.27 3.64
CA GLY A 152 19.68 17.19 2.18
C GLY A 152 19.08 15.93 1.53
N PRO A 153 19.35 15.69 0.23
CA PRO A 153 18.90 14.48 -0.48
C PRO A 153 19.34 13.21 0.24
N ALA A 154 18.48 12.20 0.27
CA ALA A 154 18.67 11.03 1.13
C ALA A 154 18.34 9.68 0.49
N GLY A 155 17.63 9.64 -0.62
CA GLY A 155 17.19 8.37 -1.21
C GLY A 155 15.96 8.47 -2.09
N VAL A 156 15.32 7.32 -2.28
CA VAL A 156 14.04 7.17 -2.99
C VAL A 156 13.11 6.24 -2.22
N VAL A 157 11.81 6.48 -2.31
CA VAL A 157 10.81 5.56 -1.75
C VAL A 157 10.68 4.34 -2.67
N THR A 158 10.82 3.13 -2.13
CA THR A 158 10.77 1.90 -2.93
C THR A 158 9.56 1.02 -2.63
N ASP A 159 9.01 1.08 -1.42
CA ASP A 159 7.84 0.30 -1.03
C ASP A 159 7.18 0.86 0.25
N PHE A 160 6.04 0.28 0.62
CA PHE A 160 5.36 0.53 1.89
C PHE A 160 5.13 -0.79 2.62
N ILE A 161 5.23 -0.77 3.94
CA ILE A 161 4.93 -1.92 4.79
C ILE A 161 3.55 -1.71 5.42
N LEU A 162 2.61 -2.53 4.99
CA LEU A 162 1.20 -2.56 5.40
C LEU A 162 0.98 -3.48 6.60
N ASP A 163 0.18 -3.07 7.59
CA ASP A 163 -0.45 -3.94 8.58
C ASP A 163 -1.74 -4.54 7.99
N ASP A 164 -1.69 -5.78 7.51
CA ASP A 164 -2.80 -6.41 6.77
C ASP A 164 -4.08 -6.65 7.60
N ARG A 165 -3.99 -6.56 8.93
CA ARG A 165 -5.15 -6.72 9.82
C ARG A 165 -5.92 -5.41 9.96
N LYS A 166 -5.21 -4.29 9.89
CA LYS A 166 -5.77 -2.95 10.10
C LYS A 166 -5.83 -2.12 8.82
N TRP A 167 -5.22 -2.61 7.74
CA TRP A 167 -5.05 -1.90 6.48
C TRP A 167 -4.40 -0.52 6.67
N VAL A 168 -3.35 -0.47 7.49
CA VAL A 168 -2.59 0.76 7.79
C VAL A 168 -1.13 0.61 7.41
N ILE A 169 -0.60 1.56 6.65
CA ILE A 169 0.83 1.64 6.36
C ILE A 169 1.57 1.96 7.65
N ARG A 170 2.51 1.09 8.02
CA ARG A 170 3.32 1.22 9.23
C ARG A 170 4.71 1.71 8.96
N ARG A 171 5.26 1.45 7.78
CA ARG A 171 6.59 1.90 7.38
C ARG A 171 6.61 2.28 5.91
N LEU A 172 7.48 3.21 5.57
CA LEU A 172 8.00 3.41 4.23
C LEU A 172 9.31 2.63 4.14
N VAL A 173 9.58 2.04 2.97
CA VAL A 173 10.87 1.48 2.60
C VAL A 173 11.59 2.51 1.73
N ILE A 174 12.78 2.91 2.15
CA ILE A 174 13.57 3.95 1.49
C ILE A 174 14.92 3.37 1.12
N ALA A 175 15.24 3.36 -0.17
CA ALA A 175 16.57 3.06 -0.66
C ALA A 175 17.45 4.30 -0.50
N LEU A 176 18.57 4.14 0.19
CA LEU A 176 19.52 5.23 0.42
C LEU A 176 20.35 5.50 -0.83
N ASP A 177 20.52 6.77 -1.18
CA ASP A 177 21.22 7.24 -2.39
C ASP A 177 22.75 7.38 -2.24
N ASP A 178 23.30 7.03 -1.08
CA ASP A 178 24.74 7.12 -0.84
C ASP A 178 25.47 5.85 -1.34
N ARG A 179 26.63 6.08 -1.97
CA ARG A 179 27.56 5.04 -2.45
C ARG A 179 28.01 4.11 -1.34
N LEU A 180 28.11 4.60 -0.09
CA LEU A 180 28.45 3.80 1.08
C LEU A 180 27.36 2.81 1.48
N SER A 181 26.09 3.12 1.19
CA SER A 181 24.94 2.25 1.54
C SER A 181 24.83 0.99 0.68
N ARG A 182 25.50 0.89 -0.48
CA ARG A 182 25.42 -0.25 -1.41
C ARG A 182 23.98 -0.69 -1.75
N GLY A 183 23.05 0.26 -1.92
CA GLY A 183 21.64 -0.04 -2.19
C GLY A 183 20.87 -0.56 -0.97
N ARG A 184 21.36 -0.30 0.25
CA ARG A 184 20.65 -0.60 1.50
C ARG A 184 19.34 0.16 1.55
N GLU A 185 18.29 -0.59 1.85
CA GLU A 185 16.96 -0.05 2.12
C GLU A 185 16.72 0.00 3.63
N VAL A 186 16.01 1.03 4.09
CA VAL A 186 15.69 1.25 5.50
C VAL A 186 14.21 1.46 5.73
N LEU A 187 13.76 1.11 6.93
CA LEU A 187 12.37 1.25 7.36
C LEU A 187 12.17 2.55 8.13
N VAL A 188 11.33 3.43 7.58
CA VAL A 188 10.98 4.73 8.17
C VAL A 188 9.53 4.72 8.61
N ARG A 189 9.21 5.34 9.75
CA ARG A 189 7.82 5.46 10.22
C ARG A 189 7.14 6.64 9.52
N PRO A 190 5.83 6.53 9.24
CA PRO A 190 5.00 7.65 8.77
C PRO A 190 5.18 8.97 9.55
N SER A 191 5.37 8.89 10.87
CA SER A 191 5.55 10.08 11.72
C SER A 191 6.82 10.89 11.44
N ALA A 192 7.75 10.35 10.64
CA ALA A 192 8.94 11.09 10.20
C ALA A 192 8.70 11.83 8.87
N VAL A 193 7.58 11.60 8.19
CA VAL A 193 7.23 12.30 6.96
C VAL A 193 6.64 13.65 7.32
N GLU A 194 7.32 14.71 6.91
CA GLU A 194 6.88 16.09 7.10
C GLU A 194 5.88 16.50 6.00
N SER A 195 6.19 16.16 4.74
CA SER A 195 5.31 16.45 3.61
C SER A 195 5.57 15.53 2.42
N ILE A 196 4.58 15.43 1.54
CA ILE A 196 4.64 14.73 0.25
C ILE A 196 4.21 15.74 -0.82
N SER A 197 5.07 16.01 -1.80
CA SER A 197 4.83 16.96 -2.89
C SER A 197 4.72 16.23 -4.22
N TRP A 198 3.55 16.29 -4.84
CA TRP A 198 3.29 15.71 -6.16
C TRP A 198 4.06 16.42 -7.27
N LYS A 199 3.99 17.76 -7.28
CA LYS A 199 4.58 18.60 -8.32
C LYS A 199 6.09 18.36 -8.48
N SER A 200 6.76 18.00 -7.39
CA SER A 200 8.20 17.79 -7.36
C SER A 200 8.59 16.34 -7.08
N GLU A 201 7.63 15.40 -7.08
CA GLU A 201 7.85 13.97 -6.81
C GLU A 201 8.77 13.73 -5.60
N LEU A 202 8.47 14.41 -4.48
CA LEU A 202 9.37 14.54 -3.33
C LEU A 202 8.66 14.20 -2.01
N VAL A 203 9.29 13.35 -1.22
CA VAL A 203 8.95 13.12 0.19
C VAL A 203 9.98 13.81 1.08
N VAL A 204 9.52 14.69 1.97
CA VAL A 204 10.37 15.39 2.94
C VAL A 204 10.26 14.70 4.29
N LEU A 205 11.41 14.40 4.90
CA LEU A 205 11.50 13.79 6.21
C LEU A 205 12.03 14.78 7.25
N ASP A 206 11.42 14.76 8.43
CA ASP A 206 11.98 15.36 9.65
C ASP A 206 12.99 14.39 10.32
N LEU A 207 14.00 14.00 9.54
CA LEU A 207 15.12 13.18 9.96
C LEU A 207 16.38 13.62 9.22
N SER A 208 17.54 13.60 9.90
CA SER A 208 18.82 13.77 9.22
C SER A 208 19.24 12.51 8.47
N ARG A 209 20.13 12.66 7.48
CA ARG A 209 20.71 11.52 6.74
C ARG A 209 21.41 10.53 7.67
N ASP A 210 22.14 11.02 8.68
CA ASP A 210 22.83 10.15 9.65
C ASP A 210 21.85 9.30 10.47
N ARG A 211 20.72 9.88 10.89
CA ARG A 211 19.68 9.14 11.62
C ARG A 211 19.00 8.13 10.71
N LEU A 212 18.70 8.51 9.47
CA LEU A 212 18.13 7.63 8.47
C LEU A 212 19.03 6.42 8.19
N ALA A 213 20.35 6.63 8.07
CA ALA A 213 21.33 5.56 7.90
C ALA A 213 21.41 4.60 9.11
N ARG A 214 20.95 5.01 10.30
CA ARG A 214 20.87 4.14 11.49
C ARG A 214 19.52 3.44 11.65
N CYS A 215 18.54 3.73 10.80
CA CYS A 215 17.26 3.03 10.81
C CYS A 215 17.43 1.54 10.52
N PHE A 216 16.47 0.73 10.99
CA PHE A 216 16.45 -0.70 10.74
C PHE A 216 16.50 -0.96 9.24
N GLN A 217 17.43 -1.82 8.82
CA GLN A 217 17.51 -2.27 7.45
C GLN A 217 16.24 -3.04 7.09
N TYR A 218 15.68 -2.73 5.93
CA TYR A 218 14.66 -3.57 5.33
C TYR A 218 15.32 -4.81 4.77
N ASP A 219 14.83 -5.98 5.20
CA ASP A 219 15.21 -7.25 4.62
C ASP A 219 13.91 -7.98 4.20
N PRO A 220 13.70 -8.21 2.90
CA PRO A 220 12.49 -8.86 2.41
C PRO A 220 12.32 -10.29 2.92
N ALA A 221 13.43 -10.98 3.25
CA ALA A 221 13.41 -12.36 3.73
C ALA A 221 13.06 -12.47 5.23
N PHE A 222 13.19 -11.39 6.00
CA PHE A 222 12.96 -11.40 7.44
C PHE A 222 11.73 -10.58 7.83
N PRO A 223 10.65 -11.21 8.31
CA PRO A 223 9.45 -10.48 8.67
C PRO A 223 9.71 -9.55 9.87
N VAL A 224 9.34 -8.27 9.76
CA VAL A 224 9.24 -7.31 10.90
C VAL A 224 7.97 -7.57 11.72
N ASN A 225 7.41 -8.78 11.63
CA ASN A 225 6.25 -9.19 12.42
C ASN A 225 6.62 -9.05 13.90
N ARG A 226 5.81 -8.26 14.61
CA ARG A 226 5.98 -7.96 16.02
C ARG A 226 6.09 -9.29 16.78
N VAL A 227 7.24 -9.52 17.40
CA VAL A 227 7.61 -10.78 18.06
C VAL A 227 6.54 -11.18 19.10
N ARG A 228 5.67 -12.14 18.74
CA ARG A 228 5.37 -13.37 19.51
C ARG A 228 4.38 -14.36 18.87
N GLU A 229 3.82 -14.13 17.68
CA GLU A 229 2.99 -15.14 17.00
C GLU A 229 3.66 -15.68 15.74
N ILE A 230 4.16 -16.93 15.87
CA ILE A 230 4.38 -17.98 14.86
C ILE A 230 4.68 -17.46 13.44
N ARG A 231 5.98 -17.42 13.12
CA ARG A 231 6.51 -17.16 11.77
C ARG A 231 6.11 -18.29 10.82
N ARG A 232 4.96 -18.15 10.16
CA ARG A 232 4.63 -18.97 8.98
C ARG A 232 5.12 -18.35 7.69
N TYR A 233 5.14 -17.02 7.56
CA TYR A 233 5.45 -16.34 6.30
C TYR A 233 6.29 -15.05 6.44
N ASP A 234 7.11 -14.72 5.44
CA ASP A 234 7.89 -13.49 5.27
C ASP A 234 7.02 -12.28 4.86
N PHE A 235 7.61 -11.12 4.53
CA PHE A 235 6.87 -9.93 4.10
C PHE A 235 6.10 -10.08 2.79
N HIS A 236 6.52 -11.02 1.94
CA HIS A 236 5.93 -11.28 0.64
C HIS A 236 4.87 -12.39 0.68
N GLY A 237 4.63 -12.99 1.85
CA GLY A 237 3.69 -14.10 2.00
C GLY A 237 4.29 -15.47 1.70
N ARG A 238 5.62 -15.60 1.61
CA ARG A 238 6.32 -16.89 1.39
C ARG A 238 6.65 -17.57 2.70
N PRO A 239 6.68 -18.91 2.79
CA PRO A 239 7.02 -19.60 4.03
C PRO A 239 8.34 -19.13 4.62
N ALA A 240 8.35 -18.75 5.90
CA ALA A 240 9.56 -18.27 6.56
C ALA A 240 10.57 -19.42 6.69
N GLY A 241 11.71 -19.35 5.98
CA GLY A 241 12.81 -20.33 6.07
C GLY A 241 13.20 -21.05 4.77
N GLN A 242 12.56 -20.77 3.63
CA GLN A 242 13.06 -21.27 2.33
C GLN A 242 14.02 -20.25 1.71
N THR A 243 15.31 -20.51 1.81
CA THR A 243 16.34 -19.87 0.99
C THR A 243 16.03 -20.15 -0.48
N PRO A 244 16.04 -19.15 -1.40
CA PRO A 244 15.88 -19.45 -2.81
C PRO A 244 17.06 -20.33 -3.26
N PHE A 245 16.73 -21.40 -3.97
CA PHE A 245 17.63 -22.41 -4.51
C PHE A 245 18.98 -21.82 -4.95
N ALA A 246 20.05 -22.47 -4.51
CA ALA A 246 21.42 -22.19 -4.92
C ALA A 246 21.48 -22.06 -6.45
N ARG A 247 22.18 -21.02 -6.92
CA ARG A 247 22.49 -20.85 -8.34
C ARG A 247 23.13 -22.15 -8.88
N PRO A 248 22.72 -22.67 -10.05
CA PRO A 248 23.47 -23.74 -10.68
C PRO A 248 24.90 -23.23 -10.92
N ARG A 249 25.90 -23.97 -10.43
CA ARG A 249 27.29 -23.73 -10.81
C ARG A 249 27.39 -23.92 -12.34
N LEU A 250 27.73 -22.86 -13.06
CA LEU A 250 28.13 -22.97 -14.45
C LEU A 250 29.36 -23.91 -14.53
N PRO A 251 29.45 -24.77 -15.56
CA PRO A 251 30.63 -25.60 -15.75
C PRO A 251 31.84 -24.71 -15.99
N GLN A 252 32.92 -24.91 -15.22
CA GLN A 252 34.21 -24.32 -15.55
C GLN A 252 34.70 -24.93 -16.86
N THR A 253 34.84 -24.10 -17.90
CA THR A 253 35.52 -24.50 -19.13
C THR A 253 37.01 -24.64 -18.82
N SER A 254 37.50 -25.87 -18.79
CA SER A 254 38.93 -26.14 -18.74
C SER A 254 39.57 -25.68 -20.05
N LYS A 255 40.46 -24.70 -20.00
CA LYS A 255 41.44 -24.48 -21.06
C LYS A 255 42.34 -25.72 -21.14
N ARG A 256 42.27 -26.47 -22.23
CA ARG A 256 43.41 -27.24 -22.74
C ARG A 256 43.99 -26.45 -23.91
N LYS A 257 45.20 -25.94 -23.72
CA LYS A 257 46.17 -25.71 -24.78
C LYS A 257 46.72 -27.07 -25.17
N GLU A 258 46.89 -27.32 -26.46
CA GLU A 258 48.09 -27.92 -27.10
C GLU A 258 47.81 -28.17 -28.58
N GLY A 259 48.76 -27.76 -29.42
CA GLY A 259 48.68 -27.62 -30.86
C GLY A 259 49.30 -26.30 -31.29
#